data_AF-A0A1H6JCL2-F1
#
_entry.id   AF-A0A1H6JCL2-F1
#
_cell.length_a   1.000
_cell.length_b   1.000
_cell.length_c   1.000
_cell.angle_alpha   90.00
_cell.angle_beta   90.00
_cell.angle_gamma   90.00
#
_symmetry.space_group_name_H-M   'P 1'
#
loop_
_entity.id
_entity.type
_entity.pdbx_description
1 polymer ?
#
loop_
_entity_poly.entity_id
_entity_poly.type
_entity_poly.pdbx_seq_one_letter_code
_entity_poly.pdbx_strand_id
1 'polypeptide(L)'
;MSRRGLDWPGLMRAGLHGPGVGGLGLRPAEFWDLTPAELALMLGVEPAAGAGAGMRAAAMTRSALGELMVRFPDGPADKGVGDGHGRI
;
A
#
# COMPACT_ATOMS: atom_id res chain seq x y z
N MET A 1 -12.37 3.47 -15.75
CA MET A 1 -12.22 2.35 -14.79
C MET A 1 -11.74 2.93 -13.48
N SER A 2 -12.60 2.96 -12.45
CA SER A 2 -12.31 3.65 -11.19
C SER A 2 -11.16 2.95 -10.45
N ARG A 3 -10.01 3.61 -10.29
CA ARG A 3 -9.05 3.25 -9.23
C ARG A 3 -9.71 3.64 -7.91
N ARG A 4 -10.54 2.76 -7.35
CA ARG A 4 -10.88 2.89 -5.94
C ARG A 4 -9.61 2.54 -5.17
N GLY A 5 -9.01 3.55 -4.53
CA GLY A 5 -7.92 3.34 -3.59
C GLY A 5 -8.34 2.40 -2.47
N LEU A 6 -7.35 1.90 -1.71
CA LEU A 6 -7.62 1.09 -0.52
C LEU A 6 -8.46 1.92 0.47
N ASP A 7 -9.56 1.35 0.98
CA ASP A 7 -10.34 1.94 2.08
C ASP A 7 -9.55 1.82 3.38
N TRP A 8 -8.58 2.73 3.55
CA TRP A 8 -7.75 2.83 4.74
C TRP A 8 -8.58 3.01 6.03
N PRO A 9 -9.57 3.91 6.08
CA PRO A 9 -10.44 4.02 7.25
C PRO A 9 -11.20 2.73 7.57
N GLY A 10 -11.71 2.03 6.56
CA GLY A 10 -12.36 0.73 6.72
C GLY A 10 -11.41 -0.32 7.28
N LEU A 11 -10.18 -0.37 6.76
CA LEU A 11 -9.14 -1.28 7.23
C LEU A 11 -8.76 -1.04 8.70
N MET A 12 -8.59 0.22 9.09
CA MET A 12 -8.29 0.58 10.49
C MET A 12 -9.44 0.20 11.43
N ARG A 13 -10.70 0.37 11.00
CA ARG A 13 -11.87 -0.07 11.78
C ARG A 13 -11.93 -1.58 11.92
N ALA A 14 -11.67 -2.32 10.85
CA ALA A 14 -11.71 -3.78 10.87
C ALA A 14 -10.60 -4.38 11.75
N GLY A 15 -9.39 -3.81 11.74
CA GLY A 15 -8.24 -4.34 12.47
C GLY A 15 -8.11 -3.85 13.92
N LEU A 16 -8.10 -2.52 14.11
CA LEU A 16 -7.71 -1.89 15.38
C LEU A 16 -8.87 -1.66 16.34
N HIS A 17 -10.09 -1.53 15.82
CA HIS A 17 -11.24 -1.34 16.70
C HIS A 17 -11.66 -2.68 17.33
N GLY A 18 -12.18 -2.61 18.56
CA GLY A 18 -12.56 -3.81 19.30
C GLY A 18 -13.79 -4.55 18.75
N PRO A 19 -14.02 -5.78 19.25
CA PRO A 19 -15.15 -6.63 18.82
C PRO A 19 -16.52 -5.98 19.02
N GLY A 20 -16.67 -5.14 20.04
CA GLY A 20 -17.91 -4.43 20.35
C GLY A 20 -18.37 -3.44 19.27
N VAL A 21 -17.49 -3.05 18.35
CA VAL A 21 -17.82 -2.20 17.19
C VAL A 21 -17.55 -2.90 15.85
N GLY A 22 -17.35 -4.22 15.88
CA GLY A 22 -17.20 -5.06 14.68
C GLY A 22 -15.78 -5.18 14.11
N GLY A 23 -14.74 -4.90 14.89
CA GLY A 23 -13.34 -5.12 14.51
C GLY A 23 -12.64 -6.22 15.32
N LEU A 24 -11.41 -6.56 14.96
CA LEU A 24 -10.61 -7.63 15.59
C LEU A 24 -10.01 -7.24 16.95
N GLY A 25 -9.91 -5.95 17.25
CA GLY A 25 -9.32 -5.45 18.49
C GLY A 25 -7.82 -5.69 18.62
N LEU A 26 -7.11 -5.79 17.50
CA LEU A 26 -5.66 -6.01 17.47
C LEU A 26 -4.93 -4.78 18.01
N ARG A 27 -3.82 -4.99 18.73
CA ARG A 27 -2.92 -3.88 19.04
C ARG A 27 -2.27 -3.39 17.74
N PRO A 28 -1.89 -2.11 17.64
CA PRO A 28 -1.26 -1.58 16.43
C PRO A 28 -0.05 -2.40 15.95
N ALA A 29 0.79 -2.86 16.88
CA ALA A 29 1.94 -3.69 16.53
C ALA A 29 1.54 -5.04 15.92
N GLU A 30 0.55 -5.72 16.49
CA GLU A 30 0.05 -7.00 15.96
C GLU A 30 -0.56 -6.80 14.58
N PHE A 31 -1.38 -5.76 14.41
CA PHE A 31 -2.00 -5.45 13.13
C PHE A 31 -0.98 -5.21 12.00
N TRP A 32 0.13 -4.52 12.30
CA TRP A 32 1.18 -4.25 11.29
C TRP A 32 2.16 -5.40 11.08
N ASP A 33 2.24 -6.34 12.02
CA ASP A 33 3.03 -7.57 11.89
C ASP A 33 2.31 -8.63 11.05
N LEU A 34 0.97 -8.59 11.01
CA LEU A 34 0.16 -9.50 10.20
C LEU A 34 0.41 -9.31 8.70
N THR A 35 0.51 -10.43 8.01
CA THR A 35 0.40 -10.43 6.55
C THR A 35 -1.03 -10.08 6.12
N PRO A 36 -1.21 -9.49 4.92
CA PRO A 36 -2.56 -9.24 4.39
C PRO A 36 -3.42 -10.50 4.28
N ALA A 37 -2.81 -11.67 4.08
CA ALA A 37 -3.51 -12.95 4.01
C ALA A 37 -4.04 -13.39 5.38
N GLU A 38 -3.23 -13.27 6.43
CA GLU A 38 -3.65 -13.58 7.80
C GLU A 38 -4.76 -12.64 8.27
N LEU A 39 -4.64 -11.34 7.95
CA LEU A 39 -5.70 -10.38 8.25
C LEU A 39 -7.01 -10.73 7.54
N ALA A 40 -6.96 -11.10 6.24
CA ALA A 40 -8.15 -11.50 5.50
C ALA A 40 -8.82 -12.74 6.12
N LEU A 41 -8.02 -13.76 6.47
CA LEU A 41 -8.50 -14.96 7.15
C LEU A 41 -9.18 -14.64 8.47
N MET A 42 -8.59 -13.79 9.31
CA MET A 42 -9.17 -13.38 10.60
C MET A 42 -10.47 -12.60 10.43
N LEU A 43 -10.60 -11.82 9.35
CA LEU A 43 -11.83 -11.09 9.02
C LEU A 43 -12.92 -12.00 8.41
N GLY A 44 -12.67 -13.30 8.25
CA GLY A 44 -13.59 -14.23 7.58
C GLY A 44 -13.73 -13.94 6.09
N VAL A 45 -12.81 -13.17 5.52
CA VAL A 45 -12.71 -12.96 4.08
C VAL A 45 -11.90 -14.13 3.56
N GLU A 46 -12.58 -15.10 2.96
CA GLU A 46 -11.89 -16.11 2.17
C GLU A 46 -10.97 -15.36 1.22
N PRO A 47 -9.66 -15.68 1.19
CA PRO A 47 -8.81 -15.16 0.16
C PRO A 47 -9.39 -15.73 -1.13
N ALA A 48 -10.28 -14.97 -1.77
CA ALA A 48 -10.58 -15.11 -3.17
C ALA A 48 -9.22 -15.34 -3.81
N ALA A 49 -9.09 -16.32 -4.70
CA ALA A 49 -7.88 -16.54 -5.47
C ALA A 49 -7.52 -15.20 -6.19
N GLY A 50 -6.88 -14.27 -5.49
CA GLY A 50 -7.36 -12.88 -5.51
C GLY A 50 -6.74 -11.97 -4.44
N ALA A 51 -6.92 -12.26 -3.15
CA ALA A 51 -6.35 -11.45 -2.06
C ALA A 51 -4.81 -11.56 -2.00
N GLY A 52 -4.26 -12.73 -2.35
CA GLY A 52 -2.86 -12.91 -2.76
C GLY A 52 -2.64 -12.82 -4.28
N ALA A 53 -3.70 -12.79 -5.09
CA ALA A 53 -3.59 -12.55 -6.54
C ALA A 53 -3.51 -11.05 -6.90
N GLY A 54 -3.62 -10.12 -5.95
CA GLY A 54 -2.98 -8.81 -6.09
C GLY A 54 -1.46 -8.92 -6.24
N MET A 55 -0.83 -9.95 -5.66
CA MET A 55 0.60 -10.22 -5.83
C MET A 55 0.88 -11.22 -6.98
N ARG A 56 -0.04 -12.16 -7.25
CA ARG A 56 0.13 -13.18 -8.31
C ARG A 56 -0.56 -12.87 -9.66
N ALA A 57 -1.77 -12.32 -9.69
CA ALA A 57 -2.43 -11.84 -10.92
C ALA A 57 -1.96 -10.44 -11.33
N ALA A 58 -1.26 -9.71 -10.45
CA ALA A 58 -0.44 -8.55 -10.80
C ALA A 58 1.05 -8.81 -10.53
N ALA A 59 1.53 -10.03 -10.78
CA ALA A 59 2.97 -10.24 -10.86
C ALA A 59 3.53 -9.29 -11.92
N MET A 60 4.18 -8.22 -11.47
CA MET A 60 4.78 -7.22 -12.36
C MET A 60 5.78 -7.94 -13.25
N THR A 61 5.54 -7.90 -14.56
CA THR A 61 6.51 -8.41 -15.51
C THR A 61 7.77 -7.56 -15.42
N ARG A 62 8.92 -8.14 -15.79
CA ARG A 62 10.18 -7.39 -15.83
C ARG A 62 10.06 -6.13 -16.70
N SER A 63 9.27 -6.20 -17.78
CA SER A 63 8.97 -5.06 -18.65
C SER A 63 8.17 -3.97 -17.95
N ALA A 64 7.12 -4.33 -17.21
CA ALA A 64 6.31 -3.37 -16.47
C ALA A 64 7.13 -2.65 -15.37
N LEU A 65 8.09 -3.35 -14.76
CA LEU A 65 9.05 -2.72 -13.85
C LEU A 65 9.96 -1.73 -14.57
N GLY A 66 10.46 -2.07 -15.77
CA GLY A 66 11.27 -1.17 -16.58
C GLY A 66 10.55 0.14 -16.94
N GLU A 67 9.28 0.06 -17.33
CA GLU A 67 8.43 1.23 -17.59
C GLU A 67 8.28 2.14 -16.37
N LEU A 68 8.19 1.56 -15.16
CA LEU A 68 8.13 2.33 -13.92
C LEU A 68 9.44 3.06 -13.62
N MET A 69 10.58 2.41 -13.82
CA MET A 69 11.90 3.01 -13.60
C MET A 69 12.16 4.20 -14.53
N VAL A 70 11.66 4.15 -15.77
CA VAL A 70 11.74 5.28 -16.71
C VAL A 70 10.84 6.43 -16.25
N ARG A 71 9.63 6.11 -15.79
CA ARG A 71 8.64 7.14 -15.39
C ARG A 71 8.98 7.80 -14.05
N PHE A 72 9.64 7.07 -13.16
CA PHE A 72 10.02 7.53 -11.82
C PHE A 72 11.51 7.27 -11.59
N PRO A 73 12.40 8.07 -12.20
CA PRO A 73 13.84 7.90 -12.02
C PRO A 73 14.25 8.27 -10.58
N ASP A 74 15.03 7.39 -9.95
CA ASP A 74 15.51 7.57 -8.55
C ASP A 74 16.64 8.61 -8.41
N GLY A 75 17.01 9.28 -9.51
CA GLY A 75 18.01 10.34 -9.51
C GLY A 75 17.53 11.58 -8.76
N PRO A 76 18.44 12.41 -8.21
CA PRO A 76 18.04 13.68 -7.63
C PRO A 76 17.26 14.46 -8.68
N ALA A 77 16.03 14.85 -8.34
CA ALA A 77 15.30 15.83 -9.14
C ALA A 77 16.26 16.99 -9.33
N ASP A 78 16.66 17.24 -10.58
CA ASP A 78 17.46 18.40 -10.93
C ASP A 78 16.73 19.60 -10.36
N LYS A 79 17.25 20.10 -9.23
CA LYS A 79 16.80 21.36 -8.68
C LYS A 79 17.30 22.36 -9.70
N GLY A 80 16.41 22.68 -10.64
CA GLY A 80 16.66 23.68 -11.66
C GLY A 80 17.42 24.82 -11.04
N VAL A 81 18.58 25.10 -11.62
CA VAL A 81 19.45 26.21 -11.29
C VAL A 81 18.57 27.45 -11.12
N GLY A 82 18.27 27.76 -9.87
CA GLY A 82 17.54 28.95 -9.46
C GLY A 82 18.58 30.01 -9.18
N ASP A 83 18.74 30.90 -10.15
CA ASP A 83 19.59 32.07 -10.09
C ASP A 83 19.29 32.93 -8.85
N GLY A 84 20.34 33.51 -8.26
CA GLY A 84 20.25 34.76 -7.49
C GLY A 84 20.33 34.65 -5.97
N HIS A 85 21.55 34.74 -5.43
CA HIS A 85 21.98 35.87 -4.58
C HIS A 85 23.39 35.63 -4.03
N GLY A 86 24.32 36.53 -4.35
CA GLY A 86 25.62 36.56 -3.67
C GLY A 86 26.76 37.20 -4.47
N ARG A 87 26.71 38.51 -4.67
CA ARG A 87 27.89 39.37 -4.83
C ARG A 87 27.55 40.71 -4.18
N ILE A 88 28.04 40.87 -2.94
CA ILE A 88 29.04 41.87 -2.47
C ILE A 88 28.56 43.31 -2.54
#